data_AF-A0A1M7S3J8-F1
#
_entry.id   AF-A0A1M7S3J8-F1
#
_cell.length_a   1.000
_cell.length_b   1.000
_cell.length_c   1.000
_cell.angle_alpha   90.00
_cell.angle_beta   90.00
_cell.angle_gamma   90.00
#
_symmetry.space_group_name_H-M   'P 1'
#
loop_
_entity.id
_entity.type
_entity.pdbx_description
1 polymer ?
#
loop_
_entity_poly.entity_id
_entity_poly.type
_entity_poly.pdbx_seq_one_letter_code
_entity_poly.pdbx_strand_id
1 'polypeptide(L)'
;MEEVNKRNVSVIKDVDGNNIVVINDIIFKGKRGICWEDVEEYLRNYVGDFYTIAESNEIVYIGADLPDEYAHSGYTLILKGTNEKAKANAAQGLPELISTATNMEYTENTKAKHMKDAKFGWYKYESRFALPVFGTDGQVERYNVFHVAMILRHAQDGKKYLYDIMNIKKETSDLFQSSDLTQ
;
A
#
# COMPACT_ATOMS: atom_id res chain seq x y z
N MET A 1 21.34 -1.44 23.45
CA MET A 1 20.99 -0.34 22.54
C MET A 1 20.21 -1.02 21.42
N GLU A 2 18.89 -0.98 21.48
CA GLU A 2 18.05 -1.59 20.44
C GLU A 2 18.34 -0.85 19.13
N GLU A 3 18.80 -1.57 18.11
CA GLU A 3 18.74 -1.04 16.76
C GLU A 3 17.27 -0.83 16.43
N VAL A 4 16.82 0.42 16.47
CA VAL A 4 15.57 0.81 15.82
C VAL A 4 15.76 0.42 14.36
N ASN A 5 15.03 -0.62 13.92
CA ASN A 5 15.06 -1.12 12.56
C ASN A 5 14.61 0.00 11.62
N LYS A 6 15.58 0.78 11.13
CA LYS A 6 15.32 2.05 10.46
C LYS A 6 14.92 1.73 9.02
N ARG A 7 13.62 1.72 8.76
CA ARG A 7 13.05 1.55 7.41
C ARG A 7 13.67 2.58 6.47
N ASN A 8 14.27 2.12 5.38
CA ASN A 8 14.85 2.98 4.35
C ASN A 8 13.78 3.36 3.33
N VAL A 9 12.87 4.23 3.75
CA VAL A 9 11.74 4.71 2.96
C VAL A 9 11.82 6.22 2.85
N SER A 10 11.53 6.75 1.67
CA SER A 10 11.49 8.20 1.41
C SER A 10 10.26 8.57 0.61
N VAL A 11 9.83 9.83 0.69
CA VAL A 11 8.74 10.35 -0.14
C VAL A 11 9.32 11.38 -1.09
N ILE A 12 9.13 11.15 -2.39
CA ILE A 12 9.49 12.11 -3.45
C ILE A 12 8.22 12.61 -4.13
N LYS A 13 8.36 13.61 -5.00
CA LYS A 13 7.27 14.09 -5.86
C LYS A 13 7.61 13.87 -7.32
N ASP A 14 6.61 13.53 -8.12
CA ASP A 14 6.74 13.55 -9.58
C ASP A 14 6.63 14.99 -10.14
N VAL A 15 6.65 15.09 -11.47
CA VAL A 15 6.58 16.37 -12.19
C VAL A 15 5.28 17.14 -11.94
N ASP A 16 4.20 16.43 -11.58
CA ASP A 16 2.88 17.01 -11.31
C ASP A 16 2.69 17.29 -9.81
N GLY A 17 3.70 17.01 -8.99
CA GLY A 17 3.68 17.22 -7.54
C GLY A 17 3.03 16.08 -6.74
N ASN A 18 2.68 14.96 -7.39
CA ASN A 18 2.11 13.80 -6.73
C ASN A 18 3.18 13.05 -5.93
N ASN A 19 2.83 12.61 -4.72
CA ASN A 19 3.76 11.87 -3.87
C ASN A 19 4.01 10.45 -4.41
N ILE A 20 5.26 10.00 -4.32
CA ILE A 20 5.68 8.63 -4.56
C ILE A 20 6.50 8.16 -3.35
N VAL A 21 6.03 7.10 -2.70
CA VAL A 21 6.74 6.45 -1.58
C VAL A 21 7.82 5.53 -2.14
N VAL A 22 9.10 5.89 -2.02
CA VAL A 22 10.22 5.07 -2.48
C VAL A 22 10.69 4.17 -1.35
N ILE A 23 10.52 2.85 -1.53
CA ILE A 23 11.03 1.83 -0.61
C ILE A 23 12.39 1.37 -1.16
N ASN A 24 13.48 1.88 -0.58
CA ASN A 24 14.83 1.70 -1.11
C ASN A 24 15.37 0.28 -0.85
N ASP A 25 14.95 -0.35 0.25
CA ASP A 25 15.34 -1.70 0.61
C ASP A 25 14.15 -2.66 0.46
N ILE A 26 14.31 -3.69 -0.36
CA ILE A 26 13.31 -4.74 -0.53
C ILE A 26 13.68 -5.87 0.44
N ILE A 27 12.89 -6.12 1.48
CA ILE A 27 13.19 -7.23 2.41
C ILE A 27 12.47 -8.53 2.01
N PHE A 28 11.28 -8.44 1.41
CA PHE A 28 10.55 -9.61 0.93
C PHE A 28 11.05 -9.98 -0.47
N LYS A 29 12.11 -10.78 -0.49
CA LYS A 29 12.79 -11.27 -1.70
C LYS A 29 12.49 -12.76 -1.87
N GLY A 30 11.79 -13.13 -2.94
CA GLY A 30 11.52 -14.53 -3.25
C GLY A 30 11.71 -14.86 -4.72
N LYS A 31 12.65 -15.75 -5.05
CA LYS A 31 12.78 -16.28 -6.42
C LYS A 31 11.67 -17.27 -6.78
N ARG A 32 11.00 -17.87 -5.79
CA ARG A 32 9.96 -18.90 -5.93
C ARG A 32 8.56 -18.46 -5.44
N GLY A 33 8.39 -17.18 -5.09
CA GLY A 33 7.19 -16.64 -4.46
C GLY A 33 7.50 -15.94 -3.14
N ILE A 34 6.51 -15.23 -2.58
CA ILE A 34 6.62 -14.54 -1.29
C ILE A 34 6.25 -15.49 -0.14
N CYS A 35 7.02 -15.46 0.95
CA CYS A 35 6.61 -16.03 2.24
C CYS A 35 5.64 -15.05 2.90
N TRP A 36 4.34 -15.34 2.87
CA TRP A 36 3.32 -14.41 3.35
C TRP A 36 3.27 -14.36 4.87
N GLU A 37 3.71 -15.43 5.54
CA GLU A 37 3.91 -15.50 6.98
C GLU A 37 4.94 -14.45 7.45
N ASP A 38 6.04 -14.26 6.70
CA ASP A 38 7.04 -13.23 7.02
C ASP A 38 6.44 -11.80 6.86
N VAL A 39 5.58 -11.60 5.86
CA VAL A 39 4.89 -10.32 5.62
C VAL A 39 3.89 -10.04 6.75
N GLU A 40 3.13 -11.05 7.16
CA GLU A 40 2.20 -10.99 8.28
C GLU A 40 2.92 -10.65 9.58
N GLU A 41 4.01 -11.35 9.91
CA GLU A 41 4.82 -11.08 11.10
C GLU A 41 5.39 -9.65 11.07
N TYR A 42 5.85 -9.18 9.91
CA TYR A 42 6.32 -7.81 9.77
C TYR A 42 5.21 -6.79 10.05
N LEU A 43 4.00 -7.01 9.53
CA LEU A 43 2.86 -6.12 9.73
C LEU A 43 2.39 -6.07 11.19
N ARG A 44 2.62 -7.13 11.98
CA ARG A 44 2.30 -7.14 13.42
C ARG A 44 3.03 -6.04 14.20
N ASN A 45 4.20 -5.59 13.72
CA ASN A 45 4.94 -4.50 14.35
C ASN A 45 4.23 -3.14 14.27
N TYR A 46 3.27 -2.98 13.36
CA TYR A 46 2.47 -1.76 13.25
C TYR A 46 1.16 -1.83 14.03
N VAL A 47 0.76 -2.99 14.56
CA VAL A 47 -0.55 -3.15 15.21
C VAL A 47 -0.63 -2.27 16.45
N GLY A 48 -1.68 -1.45 16.52
CA GLY A 48 -1.86 -0.44 17.57
C GLY A 48 -1.39 0.95 17.19
N ASP A 49 -0.58 1.10 16.13
CA ASP A 49 -0.18 2.39 15.59
C ASP A 49 -1.34 3.10 14.89
N PHE A 50 -1.14 4.39 14.63
CA PHE A 50 -2.00 5.19 13.77
C PHE A 50 -1.19 6.22 13.00
N TYR A 51 -1.71 6.60 11.83
CA TYR A 51 -1.09 7.55 10.91
C TYR A 51 -2.15 8.56 10.45
N THR A 52 -1.72 9.76 10.05
CA THR A 52 -2.64 10.82 9.61
C THR A 52 -2.46 11.08 8.13
N ILE A 53 -3.54 11.02 7.37
CA ILE A 53 -3.54 11.41 5.95
C ILE A 53 -3.33 12.93 5.87
N ALA A 54 -2.27 13.36 5.20
CA ALA A 54 -1.89 14.78 5.17
C ALA A 54 -2.92 15.67 4.47
N GLU A 55 -3.62 15.16 3.45
CA GLU A 55 -4.62 15.92 2.69
C GLU A 55 -5.88 16.21 3.50
N SER A 56 -6.38 15.22 4.24
CA SER A 56 -7.69 15.26 4.91
C SER A 56 -7.63 15.39 6.43
N ASN A 57 -6.43 15.28 7.03
CA ASN A 57 -6.21 15.13 8.47
C ASN A 57 -6.95 13.92 9.10
N GLU A 58 -7.32 12.94 8.28
CA GLU A 58 -7.96 11.71 8.78
C GLU A 58 -6.95 10.81 9.48
N ILE A 59 -7.31 10.34 10.68
CA ILE A 59 -6.52 9.37 11.43
C ILE A 59 -6.91 7.95 10.99
N VAL A 60 -5.90 7.16 10.62
CA VAL A 60 -6.02 5.77 10.19
C VAL A 60 -5.28 4.89 11.18
N TYR A 61 -5.99 3.95 11.78
CA TYR A 61 -5.45 3.01 12.76
C TYR A 61 -5.03 1.71 12.08
N ILE A 62 -4.02 1.05 12.66
CA ILE A 62 -3.62 -0.30 12.27
C ILE A 62 -4.24 -1.31 13.24
N GLY A 63 -5.26 -2.01 12.76
CA GLY A 63 -5.99 -3.03 13.51
C GLY A 63 -5.24 -4.36 13.60
N ALA A 64 -5.58 -5.17 14.61
CA ALA A 64 -4.99 -6.50 14.79
C ALA A 64 -5.39 -7.51 13.68
N ASP A 65 -6.43 -7.19 12.90
CA ASP A 65 -6.91 -7.92 11.74
C ASP A 65 -6.10 -7.65 10.46
N LEU A 66 -5.43 -6.49 10.36
CA LEU A 66 -4.70 -6.12 9.13
C LEU A 66 -3.67 -7.17 8.69
N PRO A 67 -2.80 -7.71 9.56
CA PRO A 67 -1.79 -8.67 9.11
C PRO A 67 -2.39 -9.89 8.40
N ASP A 68 -3.46 -10.45 8.97
CA ASP A 68 -4.16 -11.62 8.44
C ASP A 68 -4.87 -11.28 7.12
N GLU A 69 -5.64 -10.20 7.10
CA GLU A 69 -6.37 -9.75 5.91
C GLU A 69 -5.41 -9.40 4.75
N TYR A 70 -4.27 -8.78 5.05
CA TYR A 70 -3.28 -8.40 4.05
C TYR A 70 -2.62 -9.62 3.40
N ALA A 71 -2.25 -10.63 4.21
CA ALA A 71 -1.51 -11.80 3.78
C ALA A 71 -2.39 -12.89 3.15
N HIS A 72 -3.63 -13.03 3.61
CA HIS A 72 -4.48 -14.18 3.26
C HIS A 72 -5.76 -13.82 2.49
N SER A 73 -5.94 -12.56 2.07
CA SER A 73 -7.11 -12.19 1.27
C SER A 73 -7.15 -12.92 -0.08
N GLY A 74 -8.37 -13.14 -0.59
CA GLY A 74 -8.57 -13.72 -1.92
C GLY A 74 -7.86 -12.93 -3.02
N TYR A 75 -7.69 -11.62 -2.84
CA TYR A 75 -6.88 -10.79 -3.74
C TYR A 75 -5.39 -11.13 -3.64
N THR A 76 -4.84 -11.30 -2.44
CA THR A 76 -3.42 -11.67 -2.25
C THR A 76 -3.11 -13.03 -2.88
N LEU A 77 -3.99 -14.02 -2.73
CA LEU A 77 -3.79 -15.38 -3.25
C LEU A 77 -3.66 -15.45 -4.79
N ILE A 78 -4.35 -14.56 -5.50
CA ILE A 78 -4.30 -14.52 -6.98
C ILE A 78 -3.10 -13.73 -7.52
N LEU A 79 -2.40 -12.95 -6.70
CA LEU A 79 -1.22 -12.22 -7.14
C LEU A 79 -0.09 -13.17 -7.51
N LYS A 80 0.67 -12.80 -8.54
CA LYS A 80 1.86 -13.51 -9.01
C LYS A 80 2.95 -12.53 -9.45
N GLY A 81 4.20 -12.98 -9.35
CA GLY A 81 5.35 -12.30 -9.95
C GLY A 81 5.54 -10.87 -9.44
N THR A 82 5.59 -9.90 -10.34
CA THR A 82 5.89 -8.49 -9.99
C THR A 82 4.87 -7.90 -9.02
N ASN A 83 3.58 -8.18 -9.19
CA ASN A 83 2.54 -7.59 -8.35
C ASN A 83 2.50 -8.24 -6.95
N GLU A 84 2.78 -9.54 -6.85
CA GLU A 84 2.92 -10.25 -5.57
C GLU A 84 4.08 -9.64 -4.76
N LYS A 85 5.24 -9.48 -5.40
CA LYS A 85 6.41 -8.83 -4.78
C LYS A 85 6.11 -7.37 -4.41
N ALA A 86 5.38 -6.65 -5.25
CA ALA A 86 4.99 -5.28 -4.99
C ALA A 86 4.10 -5.18 -3.75
N LYS A 87 3.07 -6.04 -3.64
CA LYS A 87 2.20 -6.09 -2.45
C LYS A 87 2.98 -6.40 -1.19
N ALA A 88 3.80 -7.44 -1.20
CA ALA A 88 4.60 -7.80 -0.04
C ALA A 88 5.45 -6.62 0.46
N ASN A 89 6.11 -5.91 -0.45
CA ASN A 89 7.02 -4.83 -0.07
C ASN A 89 6.32 -3.50 0.22
N ALA A 90 5.07 -3.28 -0.24
CA ALA A 90 4.29 -2.10 0.16
C ALA A 90 4.09 -2.02 1.69
N ALA A 91 4.09 -3.17 2.40
CA ALA A 91 4.05 -3.22 3.86
C ALA A 91 5.21 -2.43 4.53
N GLN A 92 6.36 -2.31 3.87
CA GLN A 92 7.50 -1.55 4.39
C GLN A 92 7.27 -0.03 4.39
N GLY A 93 6.43 0.46 3.48
CA GLY A 93 6.10 1.88 3.33
C GLY A 93 4.74 2.26 3.91
N LEU A 94 4.16 1.42 4.78
CA LEU A 94 2.78 1.60 5.27
C LEU A 94 2.52 2.99 5.87
N PRO A 95 3.38 3.52 6.76
CA PRO A 95 3.18 4.86 7.34
C PRO A 95 3.14 5.97 6.28
N GLU A 96 4.08 5.92 5.34
CA GLU A 96 4.22 6.92 4.28
C GLU A 96 3.08 6.80 3.26
N LEU A 97 2.72 5.58 2.87
CA LEU A 97 1.60 5.29 1.96
C LEU A 97 0.29 5.87 2.48
N ILE A 98 0.03 5.71 3.79
CA ILE A 98 -1.15 6.29 4.45
C ILE A 98 -1.04 7.81 4.48
N SER A 99 0.09 8.34 4.92
CA SER A 99 0.25 9.79 5.11
C SER A 99 0.14 10.56 3.79
N THR A 100 0.51 9.94 2.66
CA THR A 100 0.44 10.53 1.32
C THR A 100 -0.80 10.13 0.52
N ALA A 101 -1.75 9.44 1.14
CA ALA A 101 -2.95 8.96 0.47
C ALA A 101 -3.86 10.11 0.02
N THR A 102 -4.52 9.94 -1.12
CA THR A 102 -5.37 10.96 -1.77
C THR A 102 -6.63 10.33 -2.40
N ASN A 103 -7.47 11.14 -3.05
CA ASN A 103 -8.61 10.66 -3.86
C ASN A 103 -9.59 9.76 -3.09
N MET A 104 -10.13 10.26 -1.98
CA MET A 104 -11.09 9.52 -1.15
C MET A 104 -12.38 9.22 -1.91
N GLU A 105 -12.77 7.95 -1.93
CA GLU A 105 -14.08 7.48 -2.38
C GLU A 105 -14.79 6.69 -1.26
N TYR A 106 -16.06 7.00 -1.04
CA TYR A 106 -16.89 6.36 -0.03
C TYR A 106 -17.79 5.27 -0.63
N THR A 107 -18.05 4.21 0.13
CA THR A 107 -19.04 3.18 -0.21
C THR A 107 -19.75 2.66 1.04
N GLU A 108 -21.08 2.62 1.03
CA GLU A 108 -21.87 2.05 2.13
C GLU A 108 -21.57 0.56 2.33
N ASN A 109 -21.60 0.10 3.58
CA ASN A 109 -21.51 -1.32 3.86
C ASN A 109 -22.85 -2.02 3.57
N THR A 110 -22.86 -2.87 2.55
CA THR A 110 -24.02 -3.69 2.19
C THR A 110 -23.95 -5.12 2.72
N LYS A 111 -22.84 -5.51 3.35
CA LYS A 111 -22.60 -6.90 3.80
C LYS A 111 -22.90 -7.05 5.28
N ALA A 112 -23.83 -7.96 5.60
CA ALA A 112 -24.22 -8.28 6.98
C ALA A 112 -23.04 -8.72 7.87
N LYS A 113 -22.03 -9.39 7.29
CA LYS A 113 -20.84 -9.83 8.04
C LYS A 113 -19.96 -8.70 8.58
N HIS A 114 -20.06 -7.47 8.03
CA HIS A 114 -19.22 -6.34 8.42
C HIS A 114 -20.01 -5.23 9.15
N MET A 115 -21.19 -5.54 9.70
CA MET A 115 -22.05 -4.57 10.37
C MET A 115 -21.41 -3.89 11.60
N LYS A 116 -20.38 -4.51 12.18
CA LYS A 116 -19.58 -3.93 13.27
C LYS A 116 -18.28 -3.31 12.74
N ASP A 117 -17.54 -4.06 11.93
CA ASP A 117 -16.17 -3.71 11.53
C ASP A 117 -16.11 -2.61 10.46
N ALA A 118 -17.18 -2.46 9.68
CA ALA A 118 -17.39 -1.41 8.69
C ALA A 118 -18.78 -0.78 8.84
N LYS A 119 -19.23 -0.58 10.09
CA LYS A 119 -20.57 -0.04 10.41
C LYS A 119 -20.90 1.23 9.64
N PHE A 120 -19.93 2.12 9.48
CA PHE A 120 -20.10 3.40 8.80
C PHE A 120 -19.60 3.39 7.36
N GLY A 121 -19.35 2.21 6.79
CA GLY A 121 -18.94 2.00 5.40
C GLY A 121 -17.43 1.88 5.21
N TRP A 122 -17.06 1.96 3.92
CA TRP A 122 -15.72 1.74 3.40
C TRP A 122 -15.22 3.02 2.72
N TYR A 123 -13.92 3.25 2.84
CA TYR A 123 -13.24 4.41 2.27
C TYR A 123 -12.07 3.88 1.44
N LYS A 124 -12.07 4.16 0.14
CA LYS A 124 -10.95 3.86 -0.75
C LYS A 124 -10.13 5.13 -0.89
N TYR A 125 -8.83 5.00 -0.68
CA TYR A 125 -7.86 6.03 -1.00
C TYR A 125 -6.88 5.50 -2.03
N GLU A 126 -6.27 6.40 -2.78
CA GLU A 126 -5.21 6.09 -3.73
C GLU A 126 -3.84 6.49 -3.17
N SER A 127 -2.83 5.69 -3.47
CA SER A 127 -1.44 5.99 -3.13
C SER A 127 -0.49 5.39 -4.17
N ARG A 128 0.78 5.83 -4.15
CA ARG A 128 1.80 5.39 -5.11
C ARG A 128 3.10 5.06 -4.38
N PHE A 129 3.74 3.98 -4.80
CA PHE A 129 5.06 3.60 -4.30
C PHE A 129 5.98 3.11 -5.39
N ALA A 130 7.27 3.16 -5.13
CA ALA A 130 8.33 2.75 -6.04
C ALA A 130 9.21 1.68 -5.41
N LEU A 131 9.54 0.65 -6.19
CA LEU A 131 10.50 -0.39 -5.81
C LEU A 131 11.71 -0.41 -6.74
N PRO A 132 12.93 -0.58 -6.21
CA PRO A 132 14.12 -0.70 -7.02
C PRO A 132 14.14 -2.01 -7.81
N VAL A 133 14.67 -1.93 -9.02
CA VAL A 133 15.04 -3.05 -9.87
C VAL A 133 16.56 -3.11 -9.90
N PHE A 134 17.11 -4.24 -9.46
CA PHE A 134 18.55 -4.46 -9.40
C PHE A 134 19.05 -5.18 -10.64
N GLY A 135 20.16 -4.72 -11.18
CA GLY A 135 20.91 -5.37 -12.24
C GLY A 135 21.68 -6.60 -11.74
N THR A 136 22.41 -7.26 -12.64
CA THR A 136 23.20 -8.45 -12.32
C THR A 136 24.42 -8.14 -11.44
N ASP A 137 24.88 -6.90 -11.45
CA ASP A 137 25.94 -6.35 -10.60
C ASP A 137 25.44 -5.94 -9.20
N GLY A 138 24.13 -6.09 -8.94
CA GLY A 138 23.51 -5.70 -7.69
C GLY A 138 23.26 -4.20 -7.55
N GLN A 139 23.50 -3.40 -8.58
CA GLN A 139 23.21 -1.96 -8.57
C GLN A 139 21.76 -1.69 -8.96
N VAL A 140 21.20 -0.58 -8.49
CA VAL A 140 19.85 -0.14 -8.88
C VAL A 140 19.89 0.37 -10.31
N GLU A 141 19.19 -0.29 -11.22
CA GLU A 141 19.05 0.15 -12.62
C GLU A 141 17.94 1.18 -12.79
N ARG A 142 16.82 0.97 -12.08
CA ARG A 142 15.61 1.79 -12.18
C ARG A 142 14.68 1.54 -11.00
N TYR A 143 13.62 2.35 -10.91
CA TYR A 143 12.48 2.12 -10.04
C TYR A 143 11.23 1.80 -10.86
N ASN A 144 10.48 0.79 -10.43
CA ASN A 144 9.12 0.58 -10.93
C ASN A 144 8.14 1.28 -9.98
N VAL A 145 7.31 2.17 -10.52
CA VAL A 145 6.23 2.82 -9.77
C VAL A 145 4.97 1.97 -9.84
N PHE A 146 4.22 1.93 -8.75
CA PHE A 146 2.97 1.19 -8.60
C PHE A 146 1.91 2.12 -8.01
N HIS A 147 0.72 2.08 -8.60
CA HIS A 147 -0.50 2.64 -8.03
C HIS A 147 -1.21 1.58 -7.19
N VAL A 148 -1.82 2.00 -6.08
CA VAL A 148 -2.60 1.14 -5.19
C VAL A 148 -3.88 1.81 -4.71
N ALA A 149 -4.85 0.97 -4.36
CA ALA A 149 -6.03 1.35 -3.60
C ALA A 149 -5.88 0.89 -2.14
N MET A 150 -5.84 1.83 -1.20
CA MET A 150 -5.92 1.52 0.23
C MET A 150 -7.38 1.47 0.65
N ILE A 151 -7.79 0.36 1.26
CA ILE A 151 -9.16 0.14 1.72
C ILE A 151 -9.21 0.35 3.22
N LEU A 152 -9.99 1.33 3.66
CA LEU A 152 -10.22 1.63 5.06
C LEU A 152 -11.65 1.22 5.44
N ARG A 153 -11.81 0.57 6.59
CA ARG A 153 -13.11 0.28 7.20
C ARG A 153 -13.41 1.26 8.32
N HIS A 154 -14.60 1.83 8.33
CA HIS A 154 -15.05 2.71 9.41
C HIS A 154 -15.91 1.92 10.40
N ALA A 155 -15.30 1.54 11.52
CA ALA A 155 -15.86 0.61 12.48
C ALA A 155 -16.83 1.26 13.46
N GLN A 156 -17.58 0.43 14.19
CA GLN A 156 -18.60 0.88 15.16
C GLN A 156 -18.07 1.79 16.26
N ASP A 157 -16.78 1.71 16.60
CA ASP A 157 -16.10 2.58 17.56
C ASP A 157 -15.80 4.00 17.02
N GLY A 158 -16.16 4.28 15.77
CA GLY A 158 -15.96 5.56 15.10
C GLY A 158 -14.55 5.74 14.51
N LYS A 159 -13.71 4.70 14.53
CA LYS A 159 -12.35 4.75 14.00
C LYS A 159 -12.28 4.15 12.59
N LYS A 160 -11.36 4.70 11.78
CA LYS A 160 -10.99 4.15 10.48
C LYS A 160 -9.77 3.26 10.62
N TYR A 161 -9.89 2.01 10.20
CA TYR A 161 -8.80 1.04 10.22
C TYR A 161 -8.38 0.74 8.78
N LEU A 162 -7.08 0.70 8.51
CA LEU A 162 -6.59 0.13 7.26
C LEU A 162 -6.98 -1.37 7.25
N TYR A 163 -7.71 -1.78 6.21
CA TYR A 163 -8.21 -3.13 6.04
C TYR A 163 -7.35 -3.94 5.05
N ASP A 164 -7.05 -3.38 3.88
CA ASP A 164 -6.16 -4.01 2.90
C ASP A 164 -5.54 -2.95 1.95
N ILE A 165 -4.47 -3.32 1.25
CA ILE A 165 -3.95 -2.62 0.07
C ILE A 165 -4.19 -3.51 -1.15
N MET A 166 -4.98 -2.97 -2.07
CA MET A 166 -5.51 -3.70 -3.23
C MET A 166 -5.18 -3.00 -4.54
N ASN A 167 -5.56 -3.64 -5.65
CA ASN A 167 -5.46 -3.09 -7.01
C ASN A 167 -4.07 -2.59 -7.38
N ILE A 168 -3.03 -3.27 -6.89
CA ILE A 168 -1.64 -2.95 -7.20
C ILE A 168 -1.40 -3.09 -8.70
N LYS A 169 -1.09 -1.96 -9.32
CA LYS A 169 -0.85 -1.85 -10.76
C LYS A 169 0.46 -1.14 -10.99
N LYS A 170 1.38 -1.82 -11.67
CA LYS A 170 2.62 -1.19 -12.14
C LYS A 170 2.25 -0.09 -13.15
N GLU A 171 2.78 1.10 -12.94
CA GLU A 171 2.72 2.17 -13.93
C GLU A 171 3.76 1.90 -15.04
N THR A 172 3.30 1.99 -16.28
CA THR A 172 4.13 1.86 -17.48
C THR A 172 4.22 3.22 -18.15
N SER A 173 5.36 3.50 -18.78
CA SER A 173 5.63 4.74 -19.54
C SER A 173 4.63 5.05 -20.65
N ASP A 174 3.82 4.07 -21.06
CA ASP A 174 3.01 4.14 -22.27
C ASP A 174 1.59 4.66 -22.02
N LEU A 175 1.48 5.76 -21.26
CA LEU A 175 0.40 6.71 -21.46
C LEU A 175 0.94 7.83 -22.33
N PHE A 176 1.25 7.51 -23.59
CA PHE A 176 1.10 8.51 -24.64
C PHE A 176 -0.37 8.91 -24.59
N GLN A 177 -0.67 10.03 -23.94
CA GLN A 177 -1.87 10.77 -24.27
C GLN A 177 -1.75 11.06 -25.76
N SER A 178 -2.53 10.37 -26.58
CA SER A 178 -2.81 10.83 -27.92
C SER A 178 -3.54 12.16 -27.75
N SER A 179 -2.79 13.25 -27.64
CA SER A 179 -3.28 14.52 -28.14
C SER A 179 -3.53 14.27 -29.62
N ASP A 180 -4.77 13.97 -29.96
CA ASP A 180 -5.25 14.08 -31.33
C ASP A 180 -4.97 15.51 -31.78
N LEU A 181 -3.81 15.67 -32.40
CA LEU A 181 -3.55 16.72 -33.37
C LEU A 181 -4.44 16.38 -34.57
N THR A 182 -5.69 16.80 -34.50
CA THR A 182 -6.50 16.97 -35.70
C THR A 182 -6.44 18.44 -36.11
N GLN A 183 -5.92 18.60 -37.32
CA GLN A 183 -5.93 19.78 -38.17
C GLN A 183 -7.36 20.26 -38.45
#